data_AF-A0A135VX04-F1
#
_entry.id   AF-A0A135VX04-F1
#
_cell.length_a   1.000
_cell.length_b   1.000
_cell.length_c   1.000
_cell.angle_alpha   90.00
_cell.angle_beta   90.00
_cell.angle_gamma   90.00
#
_symmetry.space_group_name_H-M   'P 1'
#
loop_
_entity.id
_entity.type
_entity.pdbx_description
1 polymer ?
#
loop_
_entity_poly.entity_id
_entity_poly.type
_entity_poly.pdbx_seq_one_letter_code
_entity_poly.pdbx_strand_id
1 'polypeptide(L)'
;MDVDRIRHVLNSLMILSFLIFGGLVAIILVTDVELTSPAVALPFAFLFISLTTLITTGQINDRPRLLKKYLRDWLIICTFGILISALVITFA
;
A
#
# COMPACT_ATOMS: atom_id res chain seq x y z
N MET A 1 -21.41 -8.33 -7.08
CA MET A 1 -19.97 -8.50 -6.80
C MET A 1 -19.87 -8.80 -5.31
N ASP A 2 -19.60 -10.05 -4.95
CA ASP A 2 -19.65 -10.50 -3.56
C ASP A 2 -18.63 -9.78 -2.69
N VAL A 3 -19.11 -9.25 -1.55
CA VAL A 3 -18.32 -8.55 -0.54
C VAL A 3 -17.16 -9.43 -0.07
N ASP A 4 -17.40 -10.73 0.07
CA ASP A 4 -16.39 -11.72 0.46
C ASP A 4 -15.25 -11.83 -0.54
N ARG A 5 -15.56 -11.81 -1.84
CA ARG A 5 -14.53 -11.88 -2.89
C ARG A 5 -13.61 -10.67 -2.87
N ILE A 6 -14.20 -9.48 -2.74
CA ILE A 6 -13.45 -8.21 -2.69
C ILE A 6 -12.59 -8.17 -1.43
N ARG A 7 -13.14 -8.57 -0.29
CA ARG A 7 -12.41 -8.65 0.96
C ARG A 7 -11.23 -9.60 0.85
N HIS A 8 -11.41 -10.76 0.22
CA HIS A 8 -10.33 -11.71 0.00
C HIS A 8 -9.21 -11.12 -0.88
N VAL A 9 -9.59 -10.42 -1.96
CA VAL A 9 -8.63 -9.71 -2.84
C VAL A 9 -7.87 -8.63 -2.08
N LEU A 10 -8.56 -7.76 -1.32
CA LEU A 10 -7.92 -6.71 -0.52
C LEU A 10 -6.96 -7.29 0.52
N ASN A 11 -7.35 -8.38 1.19
CA ASN A 11 -6.50 -9.02 2.18
C ASN A 11 -5.26 -9.66 1.54
N SER A 12 -5.42 -10.33 0.39
CA SER A 12 -4.31 -10.85 -0.38
C SER A 12 -3.36 -9.74 -0.86
N LEU A 13 -3.92 -8.61 -1.29
CA LEU A 13 -3.14 -7.45 -1.74
C LEU A 13 -2.32 -6.85 -0.59
N MET A 14 -2.92 -6.73 0.60
CA MET A 14 -2.25 -6.27 1.81
C MET A 14 -1.07 -7.18 2.16
N ILE A 15 -1.30 -8.49 2.23
CA ILE A 15 -0.25 -9.48 2.55
C ILE A 15 0.88 -9.41 1.53
N LEU A 16 0.54 -9.37 0.23
CA LEU A 16 1.54 -9.29 -0.84
C LEU A 16 2.38 -8.00 -0.73
N SER A 17 1.72 -6.85 -0.48
CA SER A 17 2.41 -5.56 -0.32
C SER A 17 3.34 -5.57 0.89
N PHE A 18 2.91 -6.16 2.00
CA PHE A 18 3.73 -6.32 3.20
C PHE A 18 4.94 -7.23 2.95
N LEU A 19 4.77 -8.30 2.18
CA LEU A 19 5.83 -9.24 1.83
C LEU A 19 6.87 -8.58 0.92
N ILE A 20 6.44 -7.78 -0.05
CA ILE A 20 7.33 -6.96 -0.90
C ILE A 20 8.09 -5.93 -0.05
N PHE A 21 7.41 -5.23 0.85
CA PHE A 21 8.06 -4.31 1.80
C PHE A 21 9.16 -5.01 2.59
N GLY A 22 8.85 -6.15 3.23
CA GLY A 22 9.81 -6.90 4.01
C GLY A 22 11.02 -7.37 3.20
N GLY A 23 10.79 -7.87 1.97
CA GLY A 23 11.86 -8.27 1.07
C GLY A 23 12.77 -7.12 0.66
N LEU A 24 12.20 -5.95 0.32
CA LEU A 24 12.96 -4.77 -0.06
C LEU A 24 13.76 -4.20 1.11
N VAL A 25 13.18 -4.15 2.31
CA VAL A 25 13.89 -3.71 3.52
C VAL A 25 15.05 -4.66 3.84
N ALA A 26 14.83 -5.97 3.73
CA ALA A 26 15.89 -6.96 3.95
C ALA A 26 17.04 -6.78 2.96
N ILE A 27 16.75 -6.52 1.68
CA ILE A 27 17.78 -6.24 0.67
C ILE A 27 18.58 -4.99 1.06
N ILE A 28 17.90 -3.88 1.37
CA ILE A 28 18.56 -2.61 1.75
C ILE A 28 19.49 -2.82 2.96
N LEU A 29 19.02 -3.56 3.98
CA LEU A 29 19.82 -3.86 5.18
C LEU A 29 21.04 -4.75 4.89
N VAL A 30 20.93 -5.71 3.98
CA VAL A 30 22.03 -6.62 3.63
C VAL A 30 23.06 -5.97 2.70
N THR A 31 22.61 -5.05 1.85
CA THR A 31 23.47 -4.42 0.82
C THR A 31 24.10 -3.10 1.26
N ASP A 32 23.84 -2.64 2.50
CA ASP A 32 24.32 -1.35 3.04
C ASP A 32 24.09 -0.18 2.04
N VAL A 33 22.94 -0.21 1.36
CA VAL A 33 22.59 0.84 0.40
C VAL A 33 22.35 2.14 1.16
N GLU A 34 23.01 3.22 0.72
CA GLU A 34 22.82 4.55 1.30
C GLU A 34 21.33 4.95 1.25
N LEU A 35 20.79 5.35 2.41
CA LEU A 35 19.37 5.71 2.57
C LEU A 35 18.92 6.93 1.74
N THR A 36 19.86 7.61 1.09
CA THR A 36 19.66 8.74 0.18
C THR A 36 19.26 8.29 -1.22
N SER A 37 19.44 7.01 -1.56
CA SER A 37 19.08 6.48 -2.87
C SER A 37 17.56 6.41 -3.04
N PRO A 38 17.01 6.77 -4.23
CA PRO A 38 15.59 6.61 -4.54
C PRO A 38 15.10 5.14 -4.41
N ALA A 39 16.01 4.16 -4.36
CA ALA A 39 15.69 2.77 -4.05
C ALA A 39 15.03 2.59 -2.67
N VAL A 40 15.29 3.50 -1.72
CA VAL A 40 14.76 3.42 -0.34
C VAL A 40 13.28 3.82 -0.29
N ALA A 41 12.81 4.65 -1.23
CA ALA A 41 11.40 5.07 -1.27
C ALA A 41 10.44 3.92 -1.64
N LEU A 42 10.93 2.91 -2.37
CA LEU A 42 10.13 1.79 -2.86
C LEU A 42 9.50 0.96 -1.72
N PRO A 43 10.26 0.46 -0.71
CA PRO A 43 9.67 -0.24 0.42
C PRO A 43 8.61 0.59 1.15
N PHE A 44 8.86 1.87 1.39
CA PHE A 44 7.89 2.73 2.08
C PHE A 44 6.57 2.91 1.29
N ALA A 45 6.63 2.91 -0.04
CA ALA A 45 5.42 2.92 -0.87
C ALA A 45 4.59 1.64 -0.68
N PHE A 46 5.24 0.46 -0.62
CA PHE A 46 4.54 -0.81 -0.36
C PHE A 46 3.99 -0.90 1.06
N LEU A 47 4.70 -0.34 2.04
CA LEU A 47 4.19 -0.22 3.41
C LEU A 47 2.94 0.68 3.45
N PHE A 48 2.95 1.81 2.74
CA PHE A 48 1.80 2.71 2.64
C PHE A 48 0.59 2.02 2.01
N ILE A 49 0.78 1.29 0.91
CA ILE A 49 -0.29 0.50 0.26
C ILE A 49 -0.83 -0.56 1.21
N SER A 50 0.03 -1.28 1.94
CA SER A 50 -0.38 -2.27 2.93
C SER A 50 -1.23 -1.63 4.04
N LEU A 51 -0.79 -0.50 4.60
CA LEU A 51 -1.47 0.17 5.71
C LEU A 51 -2.85 0.72 5.30
N THR A 52 -2.91 1.38 4.14
CA THR A 52 -4.16 1.91 3.59
C THR A 52 -5.14 0.78 3.29
N THR A 53 -4.67 -0.33 2.73
CA THR A 53 -5.48 -1.52 2.47
C THR A 53 -6.01 -2.16 3.76
N LEU A 54 -5.22 -2.21 4.82
CA LEU A 54 -5.65 -2.68 6.15
C LEU A 54 -6.80 -1.81 6.70
N ILE A 55 -6.63 -0.49 6.66
CA ILE A 55 -7.64 0.47 7.15
C ILE A 55 -8.95 0.31 6.38
N THR A 56 -8.88 0.27 5.04
CA THR A 56 -10.06 0.10 4.19
C THR A 56 -10.75 -1.23 4.43
N THR A 57 -9.98 -2.31 4.60
CA THR A 57 -10.54 -3.65 4.88
C THR A 57 -11.25 -3.68 6.24
N GLY A 58 -10.69 -3.00 7.25
CA GLY A 58 -11.33 -2.80 8.55
C GLY A 58 -12.66 -2.04 8.44
N GLN A 59 -12.67 -0.92 7.71
CA GLN A 59 -13.89 -0.12 7.48
C GLN A 59 -14.98 -0.90 6.74
N ILE A 60 -14.60 -1.75 5.78
CA ILE A 60 -15.52 -2.63 5.06
C ILE A 60 -16.11 -3.69 6.00
N ASN A 61 -15.32 -4.23 6.93
CA ASN A 61 -15.80 -5.21 7.90
C ASN A 61 -16.85 -4.62 8.85
N ASP A 62 -16.62 -3.38 9.32
CA ASP A 62 -17.56 -2.69 10.20
C ASP A 62 -18.83 -2.22 9.47
N ARG A 63 -18.70 -1.77 8.21
CA ARG A 63 -19.81 -1.19 7.43
C ARG A 63 -19.83 -1.70 5.98
N PRO A 64 -20.25 -2.96 5.75
CA PRO A 64 -20.21 -3.58 4.43
C PRO A 64 -21.12 -2.91 3.39
N ARG A 65 -22.18 -2.21 3.83
CA ARG A 65 -23.11 -1.48 2.95
C ARG A 65 -22.44 -0.34 2.16
N LEU A 66 -21.29 0.16 2.62
CA LEU A 66 -20.54 1.25 2.00
C LEU A 66 -19.32 0.77 1.19
N LEU A 67 -19.21 -0.52 0.92
CA LEU A 67 -18.04 -1.13 0.25
C LEU A 67 -17.59 -0.40 -1.02
N LYS A 68 -18.53 0.00 -1.90
CA LYS A 68 -18.17 0.72 -3.14
C LYS A 68 -17.52 2.08 -2.87
N LYS A 69 -17.97 2.78 -1.83
CA LYS A 69 -17.41 4.06 -1.41
C LYS A 69 -15.99 3.86 -0.87
N TYR A 70 -15.80 2.90 0.03
CA TYR A 70 -14.49 2.63 0.62
C TYR A 70 -13.45 2.14 -0.40
N LEU A 71 -13.83 1.29 -1.36
CA LEU A 71 -12.96 0.91 -2.47
C LEU A 71 -12.53 2.09 -3.33
N ARG A 72 -13.48 2.99 -3.64
CA ARG A 72 -13.17 4.18 -4.43
C ARG A 72 -12.24 5.12 -3.67
N ASP A 73 -12.54 5.37 -2.40
CA ASP A 73 -11.73 6.23 -1.54
C ASP A 73 -10.32 5.64 -1.35
N TRP A 74 -10.21 4.31 -1.18
CA TRP A 74 -8.93 3.59 -1.16
C TRP A 74 -8.14 3.79 -2.46
N LEU A 75 -8.79 3.60 -3.61
CA LEU A 75 -8.11 3.77 -4.91
C LEU A 75 -7.63 5.21 -5.11
N ILE A 76 -8.41 6.20 -4.68
CA ILE A 76 -8.03 7.61 -4.70
C ILE A 76 -6.82 7.84 -3.79
N ILE A 77 -6.85 7.37 -2.55
CA ILE A 77 -5.76 7.54 -1.58
C ILE A 77 -4.47 6.89 -2.08
N CYS A 78 -4.54 5.65 -2.59
CA CYS A 78 -3.37 4.97 -3.16
C CYS A 78 -2.80 5.74 -4.36
N THR A 79 -3.66 6.21 -5.27
CA THR A 79 -3.22 6.95 -6.47
C THR A 79 -2.56 8.28 -6.09
N PHE A 80 -3.17 9.05 -5.18
CA PHE A 80 -2.60 10.31 -4.69
C PHE A 80 -1.30 10.08 -3.93
N GLY A 81 -1.24 9.05 -3.08
CA GLY A 81 0.00 8.70 -2.36
C GLY A 81 1.15 8.40 -3.33
N ILE A 82 0.89 7.59 -4.36
CA ILE A 82 1.90 7.26 -5.39
C ILE A 82 2.32 8.51 -6.17
N LEU A 83 1.37 9.36 -6.57
CA LEU A 83 1.67 10.61 -7.31
C LEU A 83 2.51 11.58 -6.47
N ILE A 84 2.19 11.75 -5.19
CA ILE A 84 2.94 12.62 -4.29
C ILE A 84 4.35 12.06 -4.09
N SER A 85 4.49 10.75 -3.83
CA SER A 85 5.80 10.12 -3.70
C SER A 85 6.63 10.25 -4.98
N ALA A 86 6.02 10.08 -6.16
CA ALA A 86 6.70 10.27 -7.44
C ALA A 86 7.13 11.72 -7.65
N LEU A 87 6.29 12.69 -7.28
CA LEU A 87 6.65 14.11 -7.32
C LEU A 87 7.84 14.41 -6.41
N VAL A 88 7.81 13.92 -5.16
CA VAL A 88 8.89 14.16 -4.20
C VAL A 88 10.21 13.58 -4.72
N ILE A 89 10.21 12.38 -5.30
CA ILE A 89 11.43 11.81 -5.89
C ILE A 89 11.91 12.60 -7.11
N THR A 90 10.99 13.14 -7.92
CA THR A 90 11.36 13.90 -9.13
C THR A 90 11.93 15.28 -8.77
N PHE A 91 11.50 15.87 -7.65
CA PHE A 91 11.90 17.21 -7.20
C PHE A 91 12.90 17.21 -6.02
N ALA A 92 13.30 16.05 -5.51
CA ALA A 92 14.35 15.88 -4.49
C ALA A 92 15.71 15.59 -5.15
#